data_AF-A0AA39CHU7-F1
#
_entry.id   AF-A0AA39CHU7-F1
#
_cell.length_a   1.000
_cell.length_b   1.000
_cell.length_c   1.000
_cell.angle_alpha   90.00
_cell.angle_beta   90.00
_cell.angle_gamma   90.00
#
_symmetry.space_group_name_H-M   'P 1'
#
loop_
_entity.id
_entity.type
_entity.pdbx_description
1 polymer ?
#
loop_
_entity_poly.entity_id
_entity_poly.type
_entity_poly.pdbx_seq_one_letter_code
_entity_poly.pdbx_strand_id
1 'polypeptide(L)'
;MSAFIGGINGDPATTMPYGDLHHEQYFDLEQARQNELDYYRNRCFELERQKKEVSLGACVGRKFAVVLVDGDGFFFQKSFFENFSSGGSWAANELYQAVLRNLREGGDIDLDCDVLVNVYASKPGLYKTLLEAGYVEDRLHFDRFFQTFNQSRSLFQFIDCGMGKERVDVKLRDTLHFYSYNAQCQRILVACSHDSGYIAQLERYTYEQVAAKIVLVHGWQSPVTAWQYDQTVFKSTRFDTVFEALPLLSSVGSPTFDPVAPALSDAHETNPENEGHVLIPTVSMASSLSNSNTFDPEAPPFKIETSPVAKEAGTSLSQQRQSGVDRQRLDRTNGIPVNRTGQRVDLRIPTPNHVEQGRFHDRTGSVPCNNAECIFKTKDLHIMDMELAKFVAPS
;
A
#
# COMPACT_ATOMS: atom_id res chain seq x y z
N MET A 1 118.99 7.07 50.35
CA MET A 1 118.37 6.68 51.64
C MET A 1 117.03 6.01 51.32
N SER A 2 116.79 4.84 51.93
CA SER A 2 115.61 3.95 51.88
C SER A 2 114.26 4.69 52.11
N ALA A 3 113.03 4.25 51.77
CA ALA A 3 112.36 2.93 51.83
C ALA A 3 111.03 2.96 50.98
N PHE A 4 110.55 1.90 50.29
CA PHE A 4 109.58 0.83 50.70
C PHE A 4 108.23 1.38 51.26
N ILE A 5 106.99 1.09 50.83
CA ILE A 5 106.19 -0.17 50.64
C ILE A 5 104.92 0.22 49.81
N GLY A 6 104.42 -0.56 48.86
CA GLY A 6 103.24 -1.42 49.08
C GLY A 6 102.19 -1.32 47.95
N GLY A 7 101.96 -2.44 47.26
CA GLY A 7 100.91 -2.57 46.25
C GLY A 7 99.55 -2.88 46.85
N ILE A 8 98.49 -2.38 46.21
CA ILE A 8 97.10 -2.78 46.41
C ILE A 8 96.45 -2.98 45.04
N ASN A 9 96.16 -4.23 44.71
CA ASN A 9 95.25 -4.60 43.64
C ASN A 9 93.81 -4.38 44.14
N GLY A 10 93.04 -3.56 43.42
CA GLY A 10 91.59 -3.44 43.58
C GLY A 10 90.92 -3.62 42.22
N ASP A 11 90.05 -4.62 42.11
CA ASP A 11 89.33 -5.01 40.90
C ASP A 11 88.47 -3.87 40.32
N PRO A 12 88.33 -3.76 38.99
CA PRO A 12 87.37 -2.85 38.39
C PRO A 12 85.96 -3.40 38.53
N ALA A 13 85.09 -2.57 39.08
CA ALA A 13 83.65 -2.76 39.18
C ALA A 13 83.04 -3.22 37.86
N THR A 14 82.25 -4.29 37.94
CA THR A 14 81.26 -4.68 36.95
C THR A 14 80.17 -3.60 36.86
N THR A 15 80.27 -2.71 35.87
CA THR A 15 79.15 -1.87 35.44
C THR A 15 78.28 -2.67 34.46
N MET A 16 77.13 -3.15 34.93
CA MET A 16 76.06 -3.68 34.08
C MET A 16 75.40 -2.51 33.30
N PRO A 17 75.07 -2.67 32.01
CA PRO A 17 74.46 -1.61 31.22
C PRO A 17 72.97 -1.54 31.53
N TYR A 18 72.56 -0.56 32.33
CA TYR A 18 71.15 -0.30 32.66
C TYR A 18 70.41 0.48 31.55
N GLY A 19 71.09 0.84 30.45
CA GLY A 19 70.57 1.69 29.38
C GLY A 19 69.90 0.95 28.21
N ASP A 20 70.32 -0.27 27.90
CA ASP A 20 69.86 -0.98 26.69
C ASP A 20 68.47 -1.61 26.84
N LEU A 21 68.12 -2.09 28.04
CA LEU A 21 66.82 -2.71 28.31
C LEU A 21 65.64 -1.72 28.19
N HIS A 22 65.86 -0.46 28.56
CA HIS A 22 64.83 0.58 28.43
C HIS A 22 64.62 1.01 26.98
N HIS A 23 65.66 0.94 26.14
CA HIS A 23 65.55 1.33 24.73
C HIS A 23 64.82 0.25 23.91
N GLU A 24 65.11 -1.03 24.15
CA GLU A 24 64.38 -2.14 23.53
C GLU A 24 62.91 -2.17 23.97
N GLN A 25 62.64 -1.99 25.27
CA GLN A 25 61.28 -1.99 25.76
C GLN A 25 60.44 -0.82 25.19
N TYR A 26 61.08 0.33 24.95
CA TYR A 26 60.42 1.46 24.30
C TYR A 26 60.16 1.17 22.81
N PHE A 27 61.14 0.58 22.12
CA PHE A 27 61.01 0.18 20.71
C PHE A 27 59.89 -0.85 20.51
N ASP A 28 59.79 -1.84 21.39
CA ASP A 28 58.73 -2.86 21.39
C ASP A 28 57.34 -2.25 21.62
N LEU A 29 57.22 -1.30 22.55
CA LEU A 29 55.97 -0.57 22.79
C LEU A 29 55.56 0.27 21.58
N GLU A 30 56.52 0.92 20.92
CA GLU A 30 56.28 1.75 19.74
C GLU A 30 55.86 0.90 18.54
N GLN A 31 56.48 -0.27 18.38
CA GLN A 31 56.11 -1.27 17.38
C GLN A 31 54.73 -1.87 17.65
N ALA A 32 54.40 -2.19 18.90
CA ALA A 32 53.08 -2.68 19.29
C ALA A 32 51.98 -1.65 18.98
N ARG A 33 52.22 -0.37 19.31
CA ARG A 33 51.30 0.73 19.00
C ARG A 33 51.11 0.90 17.49
N GLN A 34 52.18 0.77 16.71
CA GLN A 34 52.11 0.89 15.25
C GLN A 34 51.33 -0.27 14.64
N ASN A 35 51.58 -1.50 15.09
CA ASN A 35 50.85 -2.69 14.69
C ASN A 35 49.35 -2.58 15.02
N GLU A 36 49.01 -2.02 16.18
CA GLU A 36 47.62 -1.77 16.58
C GLU A 36 46.94 -0.74 15.67
N LEU A 37 47.61 0.36 15.35
CA LEU A 37 47.10 1.35 14.40
C LEU A 37 46.90 0.76 13.00
N ASP A 38 47.83 -0.04 12.52
CA ASP A 38 47.75 -0.69 11.21
C ASP A 38 46.64 -1.75 11.20
N TYR A 39 46.43 -2.47 12.31
CA TYR A 39 45.28 -3.36 12.50
C TYR A 39 43.95 -2.60 12.37
N TYR A 40 43.77 -1.49 13.09
CA TYR A 40 42.54 -0.70 13.00
C TYR A 40 42.35 -0.10 11.61
N ARG A 41 43.42 0.41 10.98
CA ARG A 41 43.36 0.99 9.64
C ARG A 41 42.98 -0.05 8.59
N ASN A 42 43.57 -1.23 8.64
CA ASN A 42 43.22 -2.36 7.77
C ASN A 42 41.78 -2.83 8.00
N ARG A 43 41.35 -2.91 9.27
CA ARG A 43 39.98 -3.29 9.61
C ARG A 43 38.95 -2.28 9.10
N CYS A 44 39.21 -0.99 9.23
CA CYS A 44 38.37 0.07 8.67
C CYS A 44 38.28 -0.04 7.14
N PHE A 45 39.42 -0.22 6.47
CA PHE A 45 39.46 -0.37 5.01
C PHE A 45 38.67 -1.61 4.54
N GLU A 46 38.79 -2.73 5.25
CA GLU A 46 38.07 -3.97 4.92
C GLU A 46 36.56 -3.83 5.13
N LEU A 47 36.13 -3.19 6.22
CA LEU A 47 34.73 -2.87 6.48
C LEU A 47 34.16 -1.92 5.42
N GLU A 48 34.91 -0.91 4.99
CA GLU A 48 34.52 -0.02 3.90
C GLU A 48 34.40 -0.77 2.57
N ARG A 49 35.32 -1.70 2.30
CA ARG A 49 35.27 -2.54 1.11
C ARG A 49 34.04 -3.43 1.11
N GLN A 50 33.75 -4.12 2.21
CA GLN A 50 32.54 -4.92 2.36
C GLN A 50 31.27 -4.08 2.22
N LYS A 51 31.24 -2.88 2.80
CA LYS A 51 30.12 -1.95 2.64
C LYS A 51 29.92 -1.55 1.17
N LYS A 52 31.00 -1.28 0.44
CA LYS A 52 30.96 -1.02 -1.00
C LYS A 52 30.49 -2.23 -1.79
N GLU A 53 30.96 -3.43 -1.47
CA GLU A 53 30.61 -4.67 -2.16
C GLU A 53 29.13 -5.03 -1.97
N VAL A 54 28.60 -4.89 -0.75
CA VAL A 54 27.16 -5.04 -0.46
C VAL A 54 26.34 -3.97 -1.17
N SER A 55 26.82 -2.71 -1.19
CA SER A 55 26.17 -1.62 -1.92
C SER A 55 26.17 -1.87 -3.44
N LEU A 56 27.25 -2.43 -3.99
CA LEU A 56 27.35 -2.84 -5.38
C LEU A 56 26.42 -4.02 -5.70
N GLY A 57 26.33 -5.00 -4.80
CA GLY A 57 25.36 -6.09 -4.92
C GLY A 57 23.91 -5.58 -4.94
N ALA A 58 23.61 -4.58 -4.12
CA ALA A 58 22.31 -3.89 -4.12
C ALA A 58 22.09 -3.02 -5.36
N CYS A 59 23.15 -2.62 -6.08
CA CYS A 59 23.05 -1.80 -7.30
C CYS A 59 22.81 -2.60 -8.58
N VAL A 60 22.72 -3.93 -8.50
CA VAL A 60 22.38 -4.80 -9.66
C VAL A 60 20.89 -4.68 -10.04
N GLY A 61 20.03 -4.25 -9.11
CA GLY A 61 18.60 -4.06 -9.35
C GLY A 61 18.23 -2.63 -9.75
N ARG A 62 17.14 -2.47 -10.53
CA ARG A 62 16.57 -1.15 -10.82
C ARG A 62 16.26 -0.40 -9.53
N LYS A 63 16.67 0.86 -9.48
CA LYS A 63 16.42 1.77 -8.36
C LYS A 63 15.07 2.45 -8.57
N PHE A 64 14.41 2.82 -7.48
CA PHE A 64 13.14 3.53 -7.56
C PHE A 64 12.99 4.56 -6.44
N ALA A 65 12.11 5.52 -6.70
CA ALA A 65 11.55 6.43 -5.71
C ALA A 65 10.08 6.06 -5.47
N VAL A 66 9.62 6.24 -4.23
CA VAL A 66 8.22 6.04 -3.87
C VAL A 66 7.60 7.33 -3.35
N VAL A 67 6.34 7.55 -3.70
CA VAL A 67 5.49 8.61 -3.14
C VAL A 67 4.36 7.94 -2.38
N LEU A 68 4.22 8.30 -1.10
CA LEU A 68 3.17 7.83 -0.20
C LEU A 68 2.31 9.02 0.18
N VAL A 69 1.04 8.99 -0.20
CA VAL A 69 0.10 10.12 0.00
C VAL A 69 -1.05 9.67 0.87
N ASP A 70 -1.32 10.43 1.92
CA ASP A 70 -2.59 10.38 2.64
C ASP A 70 -3.62 11.23 1.90
N GLY A 71 -4.45 10.56 1.10
CA GLY A 71 -5.48 11.19 0.28
C GLY A 71 -6.70 11.66 1.04
N ASP A 72 -6.84 11.38 2.34
CA ASP A 72 -7.92 11.94 3.16
C ASP A 72 -7.59 13.39 3.61
N GLY A 73 -6.32 13.79 3.54
CA GLY A 73 -5.88 15.16 3.85
C GLY A 73 -5.10 15.88 2.74
N PHE A 74 -4.59 15.17 1.74
CA PHE A 74 -3.98 15.75 0.53
C PHE A 74 -4.94 15.68 -0.65
N PHE A 75 -5.75 16.72 -0.80
CA PHE A 75 -6.69 16.83 -1.91
C PHE A 75 -5.96 17.28 -3.18
N PHE A 76 -6.23 16.62 -4.30
CA PHE A 76 -5.80 17.11 -5.61
C PHE A 76 -6.51 18.43 -5.95
N GLN A 77 -5.87 19.27 -6.76
CA GLN A 77 -6.47 20.53 -7.19
C GLN A 77 -7.84 20.33 -7.85
N LYS A 78 -8.76 21.27 -7.59
CA LYS A 78 -10.12 21.26 -8.16
C LYS A 78 -10.13 21.12 -9.68
N SER A 79 -9.18 21.74 -10.37
CA SER A 79 -9.03 21.69 -11.83
C SER A 79 -8.92 20.26 -12.38
N PHE A 80 -8.37 19.32 -11.62
CA PHE A 80 -8.32 17.90 -12.04
C PHE A 80 -9.66 17.20 -11.92
N PHE A 81 -10.59 17.72 -11.12
CA PHE A 81 -11.95 17.20 -11.01
C PHE A 81 -12.91 17.93 -11.97
N GLU A 82 -12.52 19.01 -12.64
CA GLU A 82 -13.39 19.65 -13.65
C GLU A 82 -13.45 18.86 -14.96
N ASN A 83 -12.41 18.06 -15.27
CA ASN A 83 -12.38 17.19 -16.44
C ASN A 83 -12.78 15.76 -16.09
N PHE A 84 -14.05 15.44 -16.26
CA PHE A 84 -14.60 14.10 -16.02
C PHE A 84 -13.83 12.98 -16.73
N SER A 85 -13.40 13.19 -17.98
CA SER A 85 -12.90 12.11 -18.83
C SER A 85 -11.47 11.67 -18.51
N SER A 86 -10.62 12.63 -18.13
CA SER A 86 -9.16 12.50 -18.10
C SER A 86 -8.50 13.14 -16.87
N GLY A 87 -9.29 13.69 -15.96
CA GLY A 87 -8.83 14.43 -14.80
C GLY A 87 -7.85 13.67 -13.91
N GLY A 88 -8.15 12.40 -13.60
CA GLY A 88 -7.25 11.54 -12.83
C GLY A 88 -5.93 11.27 -13.56
N SER A 89 -5.97 11.09 -14.89
CA SER A 89 -4.76 10.93 -15.69
C SER A 89 -3.88 12.18 -15.70
N TRP A 90 -4.50 13.37 -15.74
CA TRP A 90 -3.79 14.64 -15.68
C TRP A 90 -3.16 14.85 -14.30
N ALA A 91 -3.90 14.58 -13.22
CA ALA A 91 -3.38 14.64 -11.85
C ALA A 91 -2.18 13.71 -11.66
N ALA A 92 -2.25 12.47 -12.15
CA ALA A 92 -1.15 11.52 -12.08
C ALA A 92 0.08 11.99 -12.88
N ASN A 93 -0.13 12.56 -14.06
CA ASN A 93 0.98 13.10 -14.85
C ASN A 93 1.63 14.31 -14.19
N GLU A 94 0.84 15.24 -13.65
CA GLU A 94 1.38 16.43 -12.97
C GLU A 94 2.14 16.03 -11.69
N LEU A 95 1.61 15.06 -10.93
CA LEU A 95 2.32 14.48 -9.78
C LEU A 95 3.65 13.85 -10.19
N TYR A 96 3.68 13.08 -11.28
CA TYR A 96 4.91 12.52 -11.82
C TYR A 96 5.93 13.62 -12.18
N GLN A 97 5.51 14.69 -12.85
CA GLN A 97 6.41 15.79 -13.21
C GLN A 97 6.91 16.54 -11.97
N ALA A 98 6.08 16.75 -10.95
CA ALA A 98 6.49 17.35 -9.68
C ALA A 98 7.54 16.50 -8.96
N VAL A 99 7.36 15.17 -8.94
CA VAL A 99 8.32 14.23 -8.37
C VAL A 99 9.65 14.27 -9.13
N LEU A 100 9.63 14.22 -10.46
CA LEU A 100 10.85 14.29 -11.26
C LEU A 100 11.62 15.60 -11.05
N ARG A 101 10.91 16.73 -10.92
CA ARG A 101 11.54 18.03 -10.60
C ARG A 101 12.24 17.97 -9.23
N ASN A 102 11.56 17.48 -8.20
CA ASN A 102 12.13 17.33 -6.87
C ASN A 102 13.36 16.40 -6.85
N LEU A 103 13.31 15.28 -7.58
CA LEU A 103 14.43 14.35 -7.67
C LEU A 103 15.66 15.00 -8.34
N ARG A 104 15.45 15.80 -9.39
CA ARG A 104 16.51 16.55 -10.09
C ARG A 104 17.17 17.60 -9.20
N GLU A 105 16.37 18.39 -8.48
CA GLU A 105 16.86 19.42 -7.56
C GLU A 105 17.65 18.82 -6.40
N GLY A 106 17.31 17.60 -5.99
CA GLY A 106 17.98 16.90 -4.91
C GLY A 106 19.39 16.38 -5.24
N GLY A 107 19.78 16.26 -6.52
CA GLY A 107 21.13 15.90 -6.99
C GLY A 107 21.65 14.49 -6.65
N ASP A 108 21.06 13.81 -5.67
CA ASP A 108 21.58 12.58 -5.06
C ASP A 108 21.10 11.29 -5.73
N ILE A 109 20.24 11.37 -6.75
CA ILE A 109 19.55 10.20 -7.32
C ILE A 109 19.69 10.17 -8.83
N ASP A 110 20.02 8.99 -9.35
CA ASP A 110 20.06 8.73 -10.77
C ASP A 110 18.68 8.95 -11.40
N LEU A 111 18.64 9.70 -12.50
CA LEU A 111 17.39 10.04 -13.18
C LEU A 111 16.77 8.84 -13.90
N ASP A 112 17.52 7.75 -14.07
CA ASP A 112 17.05 6.45 -14.54
C ASP A 112 16.48 5.60 -13.38
N CYS A 113 15.53 6.16 -12.63
CA CYS A 113 14.83 5.44 -11.57
C CYS A 113 13.31 5.40 -11.79
N ASP A 114 12.70 4.28 -11.44
CA ASP A 114 11.25 4.11 -11.51
C ASP A 114 10.56 4.96 -10.42
N VAL A 115 9.36 5.47 -10.72
CA VAL A 115 8.55 6.21 -9.75
C VAL A 115 7.29 5.41 -9.42
N LEU A 116 7.18 4.96 -8.17
CA LEU A 116 6.00 4.31 -7.62
C LEU A 116 5.18 5.33 -6.81
N VAL A 117 3.86 5.37 -7.01
CA VAL A 117 2.97 6.28 -6.30
C VAL A 117 1.82 5.51 -5.70
N ASN A 118 1.66 5.61 -4.39
CA ASN A 118 0.52 5.09 -3.66
C ASN A 118 -0.21 6.23 -2.95
N VAL A 119 -1.45 6.48 -3.37
CA VAL A 119 -2.39 7.38 -2.70
C VAL A 119 -3.38 6.53 -1.90
N TYR A 120 -3.39 6.69 -0.59
CA TYR A 120 -4.27 5.94 0.31
C TYR A 120 -5.42 6.83 0.76
N ALA A 121 -6.67 6.41 0.57
CA ALA A 121 -7.80 7.15 1.09
C ALA A 121 -8.94 6.22 1.48
N SER A 122 -9.83 6.71 2.34
CA SER A 122 -11.17 6.14 2.50
C SER A 122 -12.02 6.59 1.32
N LYS A 123 -12.24 5.74 0.32
CA LYS A 123 -13.00 6.13 -0.88
C LYS A 123 -14.40 6.68 -0.56
N PRO A 124 -15.18 6.12 0.39
CA PRO A 124 -16.46 6.72 0.80
C PRO A 124 -16.31 8.07 1.52
N GLY A 125 -15.28 8.22 2.37
CA GLY A 125 -15.01 9.45 3.10
C GLY A 125 -14.60 10.58 2.17
N LEU A 126 -13.60 10.31 1.32
CA LEU A 126 -13.10 11.26 0.33
C LEU A 126 -14.19 11.68 -0.65
N TYR A 127 -15.02 10.74 -1.14
CA TYR A 127 -16.16 11.09 -2.01
C TYR A 127 -17.09 12.11 -1.34
N LYS A 128 -17.47 11.86 -0.08
CA LYS A 128 -18.36 12.75 0.67
C LYS A 128 -17.73 14.15 0.80
N THR A 129 -16.46 14.23 1.19
CA THR A 129 -15.74 15.49 1.34
C THR A 129 -15.69 16.29 0.03
N LEU A 130 -15.35 15.63 -1.08
CA LEU A 130 -15.27 16.28 -2.39
C LEU A 130 -16.64 16.70 -2.94
N LEU A 131 -17.68 15.92 -2.67
CA LEU A 131 -19.06 16.27 -3.03
C LEU A 131 -19.52 17.52 -2.28
N GLU A 132 -19.31 17.57 -0.96
CA GLU A 132 -19.68 18.72 -0.12
C GLU A 132 -18.89 19.99 -0.46
N ALA A 133 -17.65 19.85 -0.94
CA ALA A 133 -16.82 20.96 -1.42
C ALA A 133 -17.14 21.38 -2.87
N GLY A 134 -18.04 20.67 -3.56
CA GLY A 134 -18.39 20.94 -4.96
C GLY A 134 -17.24 20.69 -5.94
N TYR A 135 -16.40 19.69 -5.67
CA TYR A 135 -15.33 19.23 -6.57
C TYR A 135 -15.84 18.19 -7.56
N VAL A 136 -16.78 17.36 -7.11
CA VAL A 136 -17.44 16.34 -7.94
C VAL A 136 -18.95 16.51 -7.82
N GLU A 137 -19.66 16.18 -8.90
CA GLU A 137 -21.12 16.28 -8.95
C GLU A 137 -21.81 15.02 -8.43
N ASP A 138 -21.23 13.85 -8.74
CA ASP A 138 -21.79 12.57 -8.39
C ASP A 138 -20.71 11.50 -8.17
N ARG A 139 -21.16 10.30 -7.81
CA ARG A 139 -20.27 9.17 -7.54
C ARG A 139 -19.57 8.65 -8.79
N LEU A 140 -20.22 8.72 -9.96
CA LEU A 140 -19.65 8.25 -11.22
C LEU A 140 -18.44 9.10 -11.61
N HIS A 141 -18.55 10.41 -11.45
CA HIS A 141 -17.47 11.36 -11.67
C HIS A 141 -16.27 11.04 -10.78
N PHE A 142 -16.50 10.87 -9.49
CA PHE A 142 -15.46 10.51 -8.55
C PHE A 142 -14.80 9.15 -8.86
N ASP A 143 -15.60 8.13 -9.17
CA ASP A 143 -15.09 6.81 -9.56
C ASP A 143 -14.27 6.87 -10.85
N ARG A 144 -14.65 7.75 -11.79
CA ARG A 144 -13.92 7.98 -13.05
C ARG A 144 -12.56 8.61 -12.82
N PHE A 145 -12.45 9.54 -11.86
CA PHE A 145 -11.15 10.10 -11.45
C PHE A 145 -10.20 8.98 -10.96
N PHE A 146 -10.67 8.11 -10.06
CA PHE A 146 -9.87 6.97 -9.56
C PHE A 146 -9.43 6.04 -10.69
N GLN A 147 -10.36 5.70 -11.59
CA GLN A 147 -10.09 4.82 -12.71
C GLN A 147 -9.00 5.39 -13.63
N THR A 148 -9.14 6.66 -14.02
CA THR A 148 -8.21 7.31 -14.96
C THR A 148 -6.84 7.55 -14.31
N PHE A 149 -6.80 7.90 -13.02
CA PHE A 149 -5.54 7.97 -12.26
C PHE A 149 -4.79 6.63 -12.28
N ASN A 150 -5.46 5.53 -11.92
CA ASN A 150 -4.86 4.19 -11.87
C ASN A 150 -4.43 3.66 -13.24
N GLN A 151 -5.12 4.04 -14.31
CA GLN A 151 -4.80 3.62 -15.67
C GLN A 151 -3.69 4.46 -16.32
N SER A 152 -3.39 5.63 -15.76
CA SER A 152 -2.44 6.58 -16.36
C SER A 152 -1.02 6.02 -16.46
N ARG A 153 -0.58 5.29 -15.43
CA ARG A 153 0.78 4.75 -15.29
C ARG A 153 0.74 3.45 -14.48
N SER A 154 1.56 2.48 -14.85
CA SER A 154 1.57 1.13 -14.25
C SER A 154 1.92 1.10 -12.76
N LEU A 155 2.72 2.04 -12.27
CA LEU A 155 3.17 2.11 -10.87
C LEU A 155 2.40 3.16 -10.05
N PHE A 156 1.28 3.67 -10.57
CA PHE A 156 0.44 4.65 -9.89
C PHE A 156 -0.83 3.98 -9.39
N GLN A 157 -1.08 4.10 -8.09
CA GLN A 157 -2.18 3.42 -7.43
C GLN A 157 -2.88 4.38 -6.48
N PHE A 158 -4.17 4.55 -6.71
CA PHE A 158 -5.13 5.12 -5.79
C PHE A 158 -5.86 3.96 -5.11
N ILE A 159 -5.56 3.80 -3.83
CA ILE A 159 -5.86 2.63 -3.02
C ILE A 159 -6.99 2.98 -2.05
N ASP A 160 -8.14 2.35 -2.24
CA ASP A 160 -9.24 2.40 -1.28
C ASP A 160 -8.89 1.57 -0.04
N CYS A 161 -8.83 2.23 1.12
CA CYS A 161 -8.60 1.59 2.41
C CYS A 161 -9.91 1.15 3.10
N GLY A 162 -11.05 1.44 2.47
CA GLY A 162 -12.38 1.15 2.98
C GLY A 162 -12.77 2.03 4.17
N MET A 163 -13.88 1.68 4.83
CA MET A 163 -14.39 2.42 5.98
C MET A 163 -13.61 2.09 7.26
N GLY A 164 -13.29 3.12 8.03
CA GLY A 164 -12.69 2.99 9.36
C GLY A 164 -11.69 4.09 9.64
N LYS A 165 -11.66 4.58 10.88
CA LYS A 165 -10.63 5.51 11.32
C LYS A 165 -9.27 4.80 11.32
N GLU A 166 -8.20 5.53 11.04
CA GLU A 166 -6.80 5.08 11.10
C GLU A 166 -6.39 4.01 10.07
N ARG A 167 -7.28 3.54 9.17
CA ARG A 167 -6.91 2.53 8.17
C ARG A 167 -5.90 3.05 7.16
N VAL A 168 -6.06 4.30 6.76
CA VAL A 168 -5.12 5.01 5.87
C VAL A 168 -3.78 5.14 6.58
N ASP A 169 -3.78 5.64 7.81
CA ASP A 169 -2.58 5.87 8.62
C ASP A 169 -1.78 4.59 8.86
N VAL A 170 -2.46 3.50 9.21
CA VAL A 170 -1.84 2.17 9.39
C VAL A 170 -1.15 1.73 8.10
N LYS A 171 -1.85 1.81 6.96
CA LYS A 171 -1.31 1.36 5.67
C LYS A 171 -0.15 2.22 5.21
N LEU A 172 -0.25 3.55 5.36
CA LEU A 172 0.80 4.48 5.02
C LEU A 172 2.04 4.24 5.87
N ARG A 173 1.88 4.12 7.20
CA ARG A 173 2.97 3.88 8.15
C ARG A 173 3.70 2.57 7.88
N ASP A 174 2.96 1.48 7.71
CA ASP A 174 3.56 0.16 7.52
C ASP A 174 4.26 0.08 6.15
N THR A 175 3.71 0.76 5.14
CA THR A 175 4.34 0.86 3.82
C THR A 175 5.59 1.75 3.84
N LEU A 176 5.57 2.87 4.59
CA LEU A 176 6.75 3.71 4.84
C LEU A 176 7.87 2.89 5.46
N HIS A 177 7.56 2.10 6.49
CA HIS A 177 8.52 1.22 7.14
C HIS A 177 9.08 0.16 6.18
N PHE A 178 8.24 -0.41 5.31
CA PHE A 178 8.71 -1.37 4.31
C PHE A 178 9.73 -0.74 3.34
N TYR A 179 9.44 0.45 2.81
CA TYR A 179 10.31 1.09 1.81
C TYR A 179 11.56 1.72 2.43
N SER A 180 11.55 2.15 3.69
CA SER A 180 12.71 2.77 4.34
C SER A 180 13.92 1.83 4.37
N TYR A 181 13.70 0.56 4.69
CA TYR A 181 14.73 -0.48 4.73
C TYR A 181 14.96 -1.18 3.38
N ASN A 182 14.24 -0.82 2.32
CA ASN A 182 14.52 -1.34 1.00
C ASN A 182 15.77 -0.65 0.40
N ALA A 183 16.79 -1.45 0.06
CA ALA A 183 18.06 -0.93 -0.46
C ALA A 183 17.93 -0.32 -1.87
N GLN A 184 16.98 -0.76 -2.69
CA GLN A 184 16.73 -0.23 -4.03
C GLN A 184 15.92 1.08 -3.99
N CYS A 185 15.15 1.29 -2.92
CA CYS A 185 14.40 2.52 -2.69
C CYS A 185 15.35 3.66 -2.29
N GLN A 186 15.56 4.60 -3.22
CA GLN A 186 16.49 5.72 -3.03
C GLN A 186 15.83 6.93 -2.36
N ARG A 187 14.51 7.06 -2.50
CA ARG A 187 13.74 8.21 -1.99
C ARG A 187 12.32 7.82 -1.66
N ILE A 188 11.82 8.40 -0.58
CA ILE A 188 10.46 8.27 -0.09
C ILE A 188 9.90 9.67 0.11
N LEU A 189 8.98 10.08 -0.75
CA LEU A 189 8.21 11.32 -0.62
C LEU A 189 6.96 11.01 0.18
N VAL A 190 6.77 11.64 1.33
CA VAL A 190 5.65 11.35 2.24
C VAL A 190 4.75 12.58 2.38
N ALA A 191 3.56 12.49 1.81
CA ALA A 191 2.52 13.52 1.86
C ALA A 191 1.48 13.13 2.93
N CYS A 192 1.83 13.31 4.20
CA CYS A 192 0.96 13.02 5.37
C CYS A 192 0.86 14.20 6.33
N SER A 193 1.49 15.32 6.00
CA SER A 193 1.77 16.40 6.95
C SER A 193 0.58 17.31 7.31
N HIS A 194 -0.64 16.95 6.91
CA HIS A 194 -1.87 17.64 7.32
C HIS A 194 -2.30 17.27 8.76
N ASP A 195 -1.82 16.13 9.28
CA ASP A 195 -2.08 15.64 10.63
C ASP A 195 -0.78 15.52 11.42
N SER A 196 -0.74 16.07 12.64
CA SER A 196 0.41 15.94 13.55
C SER A 196 0.53 14.54 14.14
N GLY A 197 -0.53 13.73 14.02
CA GLY A 197 -0.57 12.32 14.42
C GLY A 197 0.45 11.44 13.74
N TYR A 198 1.08 11.86 12.63
CA TYR A 198 2.17 11.16 11.92
C TYR A 198 3.58 11.46 12.44
N ILE A 199 3.77 12.52 13.24
CA ILE A 199 5.11 12.98 13.67
C ILE A 199 5.78 11.92 14.55
N ALA A 200 5.05 11.34 15.51
CA ALA A 200 5.59 10.30 16.40
C ALA A 200 6.05 9.03 15.65
N GLN A 201 5.47 8.74 14.48
CA GLN A 201 5.86 7.64 13.61
C GLN A 201 7.10 8.01 12.82
N LEU A 202 7.19 9.25 12.34
CA LEU A 202 8.35 9.77 11.60
C LEU A 202 9.59 9.87 12.51
N GLU A 203 9.43 10.30 13.76
CA GLU A 203 10.52 10.42 14.75
C GLU A 203 11.34 9.13 14.95
N ARG A 204 10.74 7.96 14.67
CA ARG A 204 11.43 6.66 14.72
C ARG A 204 12.61 6.59 13.77
N TYR A 205 12.57 7.35 12.67
CA TYR A 205 13.62 7.34 11.66
C TYR A 205 14.70 8.42 11.89
N THR A 206 14.51 9.35 12.83
CA THR A 206 15.37 10.53 13.04
C THR A 206 16.86 10.21 13.16
N TYR A 207 17.21 9.12 13.86
CA TYR A 207 18.60 8.72 14.13
C TYR A 207 19.11 7.62 13.20
N GLU A 208 18.33 7.25 12.19
CA GLU A 208 18.66 6.20 11.26
C GLU A 208 19.23 6.75 9.95
N GLN A 209 20.06 5.95 9.27
CA GLN A 209 20.57 6.30 7.93
C GLN A 209 19.43 6.43 6.90
N VAL A 210 18.24 5.87 7.20
CA VAL A 210 17.06 5.98 6.32
C VAL A 210 16.42 7.36 6.36
N ALA A 211 16.71 8.22 7.35
CA ALA A 211 16.16 9.58 7.43
C ALA A 211 16.47 10.40 6.16
N ALA A 212 17.67 10.24 5.62
CA ALA A 212 18.11 10.93 4.40
C ALA A 212 17.30 10.52 3.15
N LYS A 213 16.63 9.36 3.17
CA LYS A 213 15.73 8.91 2.11
C LYS A 213 14.35 9.55 2.20
N ILE A 214 13.95 10.06 3.36
CA ILE A 214 12.59 10.56 3.60
C ILE A 214 12.55 12.07 3.31
N VAL A 215 11.61 12.46 2.47
CA VAL A 215 11.30 13.87 2.18
C VAL A 215 9.81 14.10 2.41
N LEU A 216 9.47 15.06 3.27
CA LEU A 216 8.09 15.39 3.56
C LEU A 216 7.52 16.27 2.45
N VAL A 217 6.33 15.95 1.98
CA VAL A 217 5.55 16.82 1.11
C VAL A 217 4.57 17.57 1.99
N HIS A 218 4.68 18.91 2.01
CA HIS A 218 3.76 19.78 2.70
C HIS A 218 2.60 20.18 1.78
N GLY A 219 1.39 20.09 2.35
CA GLY A 219 0.16 20.61 1.77
C GLY A 219 -0.37 21.77 2.61
N TRP A 220 -1.69 21.89 2.72
CA TRP A 220 -2.30 22.73 3.74
C TRP A 220 -2.06 22.16 5.14
N GLN A 221 -1.74 23.04 6.09
CA GLN A 221 -1.49 22.71 7.49
C GLN A 221 -1.96 23.85 8.38
N SER A 222 -2.38 23.55 9.61
CA SER A 222 -2.54 24.61 10.60
C SER A 222 -1.17 25.20 10.98
N PRO A 223 -1.09 26.46 11.46
CA PRO A 223 0.18 27.03 11.91
C PRO A 223 0.88 26.20 12.99
N VAL A 224 0.10 25.55 13.86
CA VAL A 224 0.64 24.66 14.90
C VAL A 224 1.25 23.41 14.27
N THR A 225 0.52 22.76 13.37
CA THR A 225 0.97 21.56 12.67
C THR A 225 2.23 21.84 11.85
N ALA A 226 2.26 22.95 11.10
CA ALA A 226 3.43 23.37 10.33
C ALA A 226 4.66 23.54 11.24
N TRP A 227 4.52 24.27 12.35
CA TRP A 227 5.60 24.45 13.31
C TRP A 227 6.12 23.14 13.92
N GLN A 228 5.24 22.16 14.18
CA GLN A 228 5.67 20.84 14.67
C GLN A 228 6.47 20.07 13.62
N TYR A 229 6.07 20.14 12.34
CA TYR A 229 6.82 19.50 11.26
C TYR A 229 8.17 20.17 10.98
N ASP A 230 8.26 21.50 11.12
CA ASP A 230 9.50 22.26 10.95
C ASP A 230 10.58 21.89 11.98
N GLN A 231 10.20 21.31 13.12
CA GLN A 231 11.13 20.80 14.12
C GLN A 231 11.73 19.44 13.79
N THR A 232 11.19 18.75 12.78
CA THR A 232 11.70 17.44 12.39
C THR A 232 12.98 17.56 11.57
N VAL A 233 13.78 16.50 11.53
CA VAL A 233 15.05 16.48 10.77
C VAL A 233 14.87 16.26 9.27
N PHE A 234 13.64 15.99 8.83
CA PHE A 234 13.36 15.58 7.46
C PHE A 234 13.38 16.78 6.52
N LYS A 235 13.99 16.61 5.35
CA LYS A 235 13.87 17.59 4.26
C LYS A 235 12.40 17.69 3.85
N SER A 236 11.99 18.86 3.38
CA SER A 236 10.63 19.06 2.93
C SER A 236 10.51 19.72 1.55
N THR A 237 9.36 19.55 0.91
CA THR A 237 9.00 20.13 -0.38
C THR A 237 7.49 20.36 -0.47
N ARG A 238 7.02 20.99 -1.55
CA ARG A 238 5.60 21.23 -1.81
C ARG A 238 5.29 20.92 -3.27
N PHE A 239 4.12 20.33 -3.52
CA PHE A 239 3.60 20.09 -4.86
C PHE A 239 2.31 20.89 -5.08
N ASP A 240 2.43 22.21 -4.97
CA ASP A 240 1.28 23.12 -5.02
C ASP A 240 0.59 23.13 -6.40
N THR A 241 1.20 22.58 -7.47
CA THR A 241 0.55 22.35 -8.78
C THR A 241 -0.30 21.09 -8.82
N VAL A 242 -0.18 20.22 -7.80
CA VAL A 242 -0.85 18.91 -7.73
C VAL A 242 -1.92 18.93 -6.65
N PHE A 243 -1.56 19.40 -5.46
CA PHE A 243 -2.41 19.39 -4.28
C PHE A 243 -2.93 20.78 -3.94
N GLU A 244 -4.09 20.84 -3.30
CA GLU A 244 -4.65 22.06 -2.77
C GLU A 244 -3.74 22.66 -1.68
N ALA A 245 -3.50 23.96 -1.80
CA ALA A 245 -2.70 24.72 -0.83
C ALA A 245 -3.53 25.17 0.38
N LEU A 246 -4.86 25.07 0.30
CA LEU A 246 -5.83 25.53 1.28
C LEU A 246 -6.80 24.40 1.66
N PRO A 247 -7.47 24.47 2.83
CA PRO A 247 -8.43 23.45 3.20
C PRO A 247 -9.68 23.58 2.34
N LEU A 248 -10.36 22.44 2.12
CA LEU A 248 -11.63 22.44 1.41
C LEU A 248 -12.70 23.16 2.22
N LEU A 249 -13.35 24.14 1.61
CA LEU A 249 -14.51 24.83 2.19
C LEU A 249 -15.77 24.06 1.79
N SER A 250 -16.60 23.70 2.76
CA SER A 250 -17.92 23.11 2.48
C SER A 250 -18.81 24.13 1.78
N SER A 251 -19.33 23.77 0.61
CA SER A 251 -20.26 24.59 -0.19
C SER A 251 -21.71 24.41 0.29
N VAL A 252 -21.92 24.30 1.61
CA VAL A 252 -23.28 24.34 2.15
C VAL A 252 -23.66 25.81 2.21
N GLY A 253 -24.45 26.25 1.22
CA GLY A 253 -25.10 27.54 1.28
C GLY A 253 -25.84 27.66 2.61
N SER A 254 -25.38 28.55 3.48
CA SER A 254 -26.13 28.95 4.66
C SER A 254 -27.54 29.33 4.20
N PRO A 255 -28.62 28.81 4.79
CA PRO A 255 -29.93 29.40 4.56
C PRO A 255 -29.84 30.84 5.07
N THR A 256 -29.78 31.80 4.15
CA THR A 256 -29.91 33.21 4.48
C THR A 256 -31.31 33.37 5.05
N PHE A 257 -31.41 33.41 6.38
CA PHE A 257 -32.59 33.96 7.01
C PHE A 257 -32.54 35.46 6.73
N ASP A 258 -33.23 35.89 5.67
CA ASP A 258 -33.50 37.31 5.47
C ASP A 258 -34.23 37.81 6.72
N PRO A 259 -33.65 38.76 7.49
CA PRO A 259 -34.39 39.37 8.58
C PRO A 259 -35.51 40.21 7.94
N VAL A 260 -36.75 39.74 8.07
CA VAL A 260 -37.94 40.55 7.79
C VAL A 260 -37.84 41.81 8.65
N ALA A 261 -37.63 42.95 8.02
CA ALA A 261 -37.65 44.25 8.67
C ALA A 261 -39.05 44.49 9.28
N PRO A 262 -39.16 45.00 10.52
CA PRO A 262 -40.45 45.28 11.12
C PRO A 262 -41.07 46.50 10.43
N ALA A 263 -42.25 46.33 9.85
CA ALA A 263 -43.07 47.43 9.38
C ALA A 263 -43.51 48.28 10.58
N LEU A 264 -43.12 49.55 10.57
CA LEU A 264 -43.67 50.59 11.44
C LEU A 264 -45.12 50.86 11.00
N SER A 265 -46.09 50.55 11.87
CA SER A 265 -47.46 51.02 11.74
C SER A 265 -47.86 51.81 12.97
N ASP A 266 -48.46 52.95 12.66
CA ASP A 266 -48.86 54.06 13.52
C ASP A 266 -49.62 53.70 14.80
N ALA A 267 -49.41 54.58 15.78
CA ALA A 267 -50.12 54.64 17.03
C ALA A 267 -51.61 55.00 16.83
N HIS A 268 -52.49 54.21 17.45
CA HIS A 268 -53.76 54.74 17.94
C HIS A 268 -54.08 54.13 19.31
N GLU A 269 -54.13 54.98 20.32
CA GLU A 269 -54.61 54.68 21.66
C GLU A 269 -56.13 54.48 21.64
N THR A 270 -56.62 53.41 22.26
CA THR A 270 -57.77 53.44 23.17
C THR A 270 -57.71 52.21 24.07
N ASN A 271 -58.02 52.42 25.34
CA ASN A 271 -57.85 51.50 26.48
C ASN A 271 -59.26 51.08 26.98
N PRO A 272 -59.41 50.26 28.04
CA PRO A 272 -59.57 48.80 28.03
C PRO A 272 -60.97 48.36 28.52
N GLU A 273 -61.31 47.05 28.40
CA GLU A 273 -62.15 46.36 29.39
C GLU A 273 -62.18 44.81 29.19
N ASN A 274 -61.61 44.13 30.19
CA ASN A 274 -62.12 42.99 30.96
C ASN A 274 -62.20 41.52 30.42
N GLU A 275 -61.78 40.63 31.34
CA GLU A 275 -62.09 39.20 31.57
C GLU A 275 -61.30 38.06 30.88
N GLY A 276 -60.27 37.59 31.60
CA GLY A 276 -60.12 36.22 32.15
C GLY A 276 -60.38 34.99 31.26
N HIS A 277 -59.36 34.14 31.08
CA HIS A 277 -59.30 32.79 31.70
C HIS A 277 -57.99 32.04 31.35
N VAL A 278 -57.66 31.11 32.24
CA VAL A 278 -56.41 30.35 32.41
C VAL A 278 -56.40 29.07 31.54
N LEU A 279 -55.21 28.65 31.05
CA LEU A 279 -54.57 27.29 31.19
C LEU A 279 -53.79 26.79 29.94
N ILE A 280 -52.47 26.63 30.18
CA ILE A 280 -51.45 25.61 29.81
C ILE A 280 -51.83 24.46 28.82
N PRO A 281 -50.90 23.97 27.95
CA PRO A 281 -51.24 23.28 26.72
C PRO A 281 -51.44 21.75 26.84
N THR A 282 -52.32 21.26 25.98
CA THR A 282 -52.73 19.85 25.85
C THR A 282 -51.79 19.04 24.97
N VAL A 283 -51.34 17.91 25.54
CA VAL A 283 -50.81 16.71 24.88
C VAL A 283 -51.95 15.94 24.22
N SER A 284 -51.76 15.43 22.99
CA SER A 284 -52.19 14.10 22.51
C SER A 284 -52.01 14.04 20.98
N MET A 285 -51.20 13.12 20.46
CA MET A 285 -51.45 11.69 20.19
C MET A 285 -52.39 11.40 19.02
N ALA A 286 -51.89 10.50 18.17
CA ALA A 286 -52.50 9.96 16.97
C ALA A 286 -53.80 9.18 17.24
N SER A 287 -54.66 9.11 16.22
CA SER A 287 -55.41 7.89 15.93
C SER A 287 -55.86 7.82 14.46
N SER A 288 -55.68 6.62 13.94
CA SER A 288 -56.09 6.00 12.68
C SER A 288 -57.60 5.78 12.55
N LEU A 289 -58.11 5.62 11.32
CA LEU A 289 -59.15 4.67 10.84
C LEU A 289 -59.08 4.69 9.29
N SER A 290 -58.59 3.68 8.57
CA SER A 290 -59.20 2.37 8.19
C SER A 290 -60.41 2.46 7.25
N ASN A 291 -60.26 1.93 6.02
CA ASN A 291 -61.25 1.00 5.46
C ASN A 291 -60.65 0.05 4.42
N SER A 292 -61.10 -1.20 4.51
CA SER A 292 -60.66 -2.44 3.85
C SER A 292 -61.46 -2.77 2.59
N ASN A 293 -60.90 -3.58 1.69
CA ASN A 293 -61.53 -4.80 1.18
C ASN A 293 -60.52 -5.71 0.48
N THR A 294 -60.46 -6.95 0.95
CA THR A 294 -59.76 -8.14 0.45
C THR A 294 -60.70 -8.99 -0.42
N PHE A 295 -60.16 -9.74 -1.40
CA PHE A 295 -60.49 -11.15 -1.72
C PHE A 295 -59.47 -11.71 -2.74
N ASP A 296 -58.86 -12.86 -2.39
CA ASP A 296 -57.85 -13.64 -3.14
C ASP A 296 -58.50 -14.71 -4.11
N PRO A 297 -57.87 -15.84 -4.50
CA PRO A 297 -57.10 -16.04 -5.74
C PRO A 297 -57.52 -17.31 -6.56
N GLU A 298 -57.18 -17.45 -7.86
CA GLU A 298 -57.12 -18.79 -8.50
C GLU A 298 -56.39 -18.84 -9.86
N ALA A 299 -55.66 -19.94 -10.09
CA ALA A 299 -55.17 -20.47 -11.38
C ALA A 299 -55.26 -22.01 -11.29
N PRO A 300 -55.10 -22.85 -12.35
CA PRO A 300 -55.03 -22.65 -13.83
C PRO A 300 -56.03 -23.58 -14.59
N PRO A 301 -55.89 -23.86 -15.91
CA PRO A 301 -55.31 -25.18 -16.27
C PRO A 301 -54.55 -25.29 -17.62
N PHE A 302 -53.91 -26.46 -17.75
CA PHE A 302 -53.14 -27.07 -18.85
C PHE A 302 -53.79 -27.09 -20.26
N LYS A 303 -52.94 -27.12 -21.31
CA LYS A 303 -53.19 -27.85 -22.57
C LYS A 303 -51.94 -28.61 -23.04
N ILE A 304 -52.15 -29.88 -23.35
CA ILE A 304 -51.26 -30.83 -24.02
C ILE A 304 -51.86 -31.05 -25.43
N GLU A 305 -51.03 -31.02 -26.48
CA GLU A 305 -51.31 -31.69 -27.76
C GLU A 305 -50.03 -32.28 -28.35
N THR A 306 -50.22 -33.35 -29.12
CA THR A 306 -49.34 -34.49 -29.35
C THR A 306 -48.91 -34.66 -30.83
N SER A 307 -47.62 -34.97 -31.04
CA SER A 307 -47.03 -35.98 -31.98
C SER A 307 -46.93 -35.70 -33.51
N PRO A 308 -46.20 -36.49 -34.36
CA PRO A 308 -45.22 -37.60 -34.13
C PRO A 308 -43.90 -37.63 -35.00
N VAL A 309 -42.92 -38.44 -34.53
CA VAL A 309 -42.06 -39.47 -35.22
C VAL A 309 -41.23 -39.19 -36.50
N ALA A 310 -39.90 -39.45 -36.41
CA ALA A 310 -39.08 -40.37 -37.25
C ALA A 310 -37.69 -40.53 -36.57
N LYS A 311 -37.26 -41.68 -36.00
CA LYS A 311 -36.74 -42.97 -36.55
C LYS A 311 -35.50 -42.87 -37.45
N GLU A 312 -34.35 -43.25 -36.89
CA GLU A 312 -33.33 -44.21 -37.40
C GLU A 312 -32.29 -44.37 -36.26
N ALA A 313 -32.08 -45.49 -35.57
CA ALA A 313 -31.87 -46.90 -35.91
C ALA A 313 -30.58 -47.17 -36.69
N GLY A 314 -29.54 -47.60 -35.96
CA GLY A 314 -28.24 -48.02 -36.48
C GLY A 314 -27.41 -48.81 -35.44
N THR A 315 -27.89 -50.00 -35.09
CA THR A 315 -27.14 -51.19 -34.61
C THR A 315 -25.88 -51.43 -35.49
N SER A 316 -24.75 -52.05 -35.11
CA SER A 316 -24.39 -52.98 -34.05
C SER A 316 -22.87 -53.26 -34.07
N LEU A 317 -22.31 -53.64 -32.91
CA LEU A 317 -21.31 -54.72 -32.68
C LEU A 317 -19.92 -54.70 -33.38
N SER A 318 -18.87 -54.55 -32.57
CA SER A 318 -17.84 -55.58 -32.31
C SER A 318 -16.80 -55.04 -31.30
N GLN A 319 -16.86 -55.47 -30.03
CA GLN A 319 -15.91 -56.43 -29.46
C GLN A 319 -14.44 -56.03 -29.56
N GLN A 320 -13.85 -55.60 -28.43
CA GLN A 320 -12.68 -56.31 -27.93
C GLN A 320 -12.59 -56.27 -26.40
N ARG A 321 -12.59 -57.48 -25.85
CA ARG A 321 -12.38 -57.82 -24.46
C ARG A 321 -10.90 -57.63 -24.10
N GLN A 322 -10.71 -56.99 -22.94
CA GLN A 322 -9.84 -57.39 -21.84
C GLN A 322 -8.44 -57.95 -22.15
N SER A 323 -7.44 -57.25 -21.65
CA SER A 323 -6.37 -57.87 -20.86
C SER A 323 -6.18 -57.07 -19.58
N GLY A 324 -6.28 -57.75 -18.42
CA GLY A 324 -5.87 -57.22 -17.12
C GLY A 324 -4.40 -56.79 -17.14
N VAL A 325 -3.89 -56.08 -16.14
CA VAL A 325 -3.54 -56.67 -14.85
C VAL A 325 -3.27 -55.54 -13.83
N ASP A 326 -3.61 -55.85 -12.58
CA ASP A 326 -3.19 -55.26 -11.30
C ASP A 326 -3.62 -53.84 -10.89
N ARG A 327 -4.66 -53.89 -10.04
CA ARG A 327 -4.79 -53.04 -8.85
C ARG A 327 -3.50 -53.10 -8.01
N GLN A 328 -2.57 -52.18 -8.22
CA GLN A 328 -1.69 -51.74 -7.15
C GLN A 328 -2.29 -50.52 -6.48
N ARG A 329 -2.86 -50.79 -5.31
CA ARG A 329 -3.16 -49.85 -4.24
C ARG A 329 -1.83 -49.21 -3.82
N LEU A 330 -1.44 -48.12 -4.48
CA LEU A 330 -0.29 -47.32 -4.05
C LEU A 330 -0.69 -46.50 -2.83
N ASP A 331 0.06 -46.75 -1.76
CA ASP A 331 -0.03 -46.08 -0.48
C ASP A 331 -0.13 -44.56 -0.63
N ARG A 332 -1.06 -43.98 0.12
CA ARG A 332 -1.19 -42.54 0.31
C ARG A 332 -0.03 -42.07 1.18
N THR A 333 1.16 -41.92 0.61
CA THR A 333 2.22 -41.12 1.21
C THR A 333 1.92 -39.64 0.93
N ASN A 334 1.91 -38.81 1.97
CA ASN A 334 1.60 -37.38 1.95
C ASN A 334 2.69 -36.52 1.26
N GLY A 335 3.12 -36.90 0.05
CA GLY A 335 4.12 -36.17 -0.73
C GLY A 335 3.61 -35.81 -2.12
N ILE A 336 3.92 -34.60 -2.58
CA ILE A 336 3.68 -34.22 -3.97
C ILE A 336 4.58 -35.11 -4.86
N PRO A 337 4.03 -35.91 -5.78
CA PRO A 337 4.84 -36.77 -6.62
C PRO A 337 5.75 -35.92 -7.51
N VAL A 338 7.02 -36.31 -7.60
CA VAL A 338 8.03 -35.69 -8.45
C VAL A 338 8.64 -36.74 -9.38
N ASN A 339 9.03 -36.32 -10.59
CA ASN A 339 9.75 -37.20 -11.50
C ASN A 339 11.23 -37.35 -11.10
N ARG A 340 11.99 -38.18 -11.81
CA ARG A 340 13.42 -38.43 -11.52
C ARG A 340 14.31 -37.18 -11.66
N THR A 341 13.81 -36.10 -12.27
CA THR A 341 14.51 -34.82 -12.42
C THR A 341 14.05 -33.77 -11.40
N GLY A 342 13.22 -34.16 -10.42
CA GLY A 342 12.76 -33.29 -9.33
C GLY A 342 11.61 -32.35 -9.68
N GLN A 343 10.99 -32.50 -10.86
CA GLN A 343 9.83 -31.71 -11.25
C GLN A 343 8.55 -32.31 -10.68
N ARG A 344 7.62 -31.46 -10.22
CA ARG A 344 6.30 -31.87 -9.75
C ARG A 344 5.51 -32.54 -10.87
N VAL A 345 4.91 -33.68 -10.56
CA VAL A 345 4.02 -34.44 -11.45
C VAL A 345 2.60 -34.23 -10.94
N ASP A 346 1.81 -33.44 -11.66
CA ASP A 346 0.40 -33.28 -11.32
C ASP A 346 -0.36 -34.54 -11.75
N LEU A 347 -0.74 -35.37 -10.77
CA LEU A 347 -1.59 -36.52 -11.03
C LEU A 347 -2.97 -36.03 -11.47
N ARG A 348 -3.56 -36.71 -12.47
CA ARG A 348 -4.95 -36.46 -12.86
C ARG A 348 -5.84 -36.71 -11.65
N ILE A 349 -6.50 -35.64 -11.19
CA ILE A 349 -7.50 -35.73 -10.13
C ILE A 349 -8.65 -36.59 -10.67
N PRO A 350 -9.03 -37.69 -10.00
CA PRO A 350 -10.16 -38.50 -10.41
C PRO A 350 -11.43 -37.66 -10.45
N THR A 351 -12.29 -37.88 -11.45
CA THR A 351 -13.63 -37.31 -11.44
C THR A 351 -14.38 -37.85 -10.21
N PRO A 352 -14.96 -36.98 -9.36
CA PRO A 352 -15.66 -37.42 -8.16
C PRO A 352 -16.85 -38.28 -8.54
N ASN A 353 -17.10 -39.33 -7.77
CA ASN A 353 -18.29 -40.16 -7.98
C ASN A 353 -19.55 -39.45 -7.45
N HIS A 354 -20.74 -39.95 -7.82
CA HIS A 354 -22.02 -39.36 -7.42
C HIS A 354 -22.19 -39.21 -5.89
N VAL A 355 -21.58 -40.09 -5.09
CA VAL A 355 -21.65 -40.04 -3.62
C VAL A 355 -20.77 -38.92 -3.07
N GLU A 356 -19.58 -38.74 -3.62
CA GLU A 356 -18.66 -37.64 -3.26
C GLU A 356 -19.23 -36.29 -3.68
N GLN A 357 -19.89 -36.25 -4.85
CA GLN A 357 -20.56 -35.06 -5.34
C GLN A 357 -21.79 -34.71 -4.49
N GLY A 358 -22.55 -35.71 -4.03
CA GLY A 358 -23.62 -35.54 -3.06
C GLY A 358 -23.12 -34.92 -1.75
N ARG A 359 -22.03 -35.47 -1.18
CA ARG A 359 -21.40 -34.92 0.04
C ARG A 359 -20.90 -33.49 -0.14
N PHE A 360 -20.43 -33.12 -1.34
CA PHE A 360 -20.04 -31.75 -1.64
C PHE A 360 -21.25 -30.83 -1.64
N HIS A 361 -22.34 -31.22 -2.33
CA HIS A 361 -23.59 -30.47 -2.33
C HIS A 361 -24.20 -30.30 -0.94
N ASP A 362 -24.15 -31.33 -0.09
CA ASP A 362 -24.60 -31.25 1.30
C ASP A 362 -23.77 -30.24 2.11
N ARG A 363 -22.48 -30.11 1.82
CA ARG A 363 -21.59 -29.14 2.47
C ARG A 363 -21.79 -27.70 1.98
N THR A 364 -22.19 -27.51 0.74
CA THR A 364 -22.33 -26.19 0.11
C THR A 364 -23.79 -25.72 -0.02
N GLY A 365 -24.75 -26.56 0.35
CA GLY A 365 -26.18 -26.42 0.02
C GLY A 365 -26.97 -25.39 0.82
N SER A 366 -26.36 -24.54 1.63
CA SER A 366 -27.07 -23.47 2.33
C SER A 366 -26.17 -22.27 2.61
N VAL A 367 -26.02 -21.39 1.61
CA VAL A 367 -26.24 -19.93 1.64
C VAL A 367 -25.85 -19.40 0.24
N PRO A 368 -26.76 -18.84 -0.56
CA PRO A 368 -26.36 -18.08 -1.73
C PRO A 368 -25.81 -16.73 -1.27
N CYS A 369 -24.50 -16.53 -1.38
CA CYS A 369 -23.90 -15.21 -1.37
C CYS A 369 -24.45 -14.45 -2.58
N ASN A 370 -25.27 -13.42 -2.36
CA ASN A 370 -25.75 -12.57 -3.43
C ASN A 370 -24.56 -11.88 -4.15
N ASN A 371 -24.49 -12.12 -5.46
CA ASN A 371 -23.82 -11.35 -6.51
C ASN A 371 -22.43 -10.75 -6.21
N ALA A 372 -21.40 -11.59 -6.31
CA ALA A 372 -20.20 -11.24 -7.06
C ALA A 372 -19.83 -12.46 -7.92
N GLU A 373 -19.58 -12.24 -9.20
CA GLU A 373 -19.29 -13.26 -10.20
C GLU A 373 -18.19 -14.22 -9.76
N CYS A 374 -18.57 -15.45 -9.40
CA CYS A 374 -17.61 -16.55 -9.36
C CYS A 374 -17.22 -16.92 -10.79
N ILE A 375 -16.07 -16.40 -11.17
CA ILE A 375 -15.24 -16.80 -12.32
C ILE A 375 -15.10 -18.33 -12.31
N PHE A 376 -15.81 -19.02 -13.20
CA PHE A 376 -15.39 -20.23 -13.93
C PHE A 376 -16.47 -20.56 -14.97
N LYS A 377 -16.51 -19.78 -16.06
CA LYS A 377 -17.06 -20.24 -17.34
C LYS A 377 -15.91 -20.41 -18.30
N THR A 378 -15.34 -21.61 -18.35
CA THR A 378 -14.57 -22.07 -19.52
C THR A 378 -15.51 -22.85 -20.41
N LYS A 379 -16.02 -22.20 -21.45
CA LYS A 379 -16.48 -22.87 -22.67
C LYS A 379 -15.66 -22.34 -23.84
N ASP A 380 -15.24 -23.28 -24.66
CA ASP A 380 -14.67 -23.15 -26.00
C ASP A 380 -13.15 -22.89 -26.09
N LEU A 381 -12.36 -23.93 -25.77
CA LEU A 381 -11.07 -24.16 -26.45
C LEU A 381 -11.27 -25.26 -27.51
N HIS A 382 -11.27 -24.87 -28.77
CA HIS A 382 -11.14 -25.78 -29.91
C HIS A 382 -9.70 -26.34 -29.93
N ILE A 383 -9.60 -27.67 -29.92
CA ILE A 383 -8.39 -28.42 -30.26
C ILE A 383 -8.48 -28.73 -31.76
N MET A 384 -7.49 -28.32 -32.55
CA MET A 384 -7.15 -28.97 -33.82
C MET A 384 -5.63 -29.04 -33.98
N ASP A 385 -5.15 -30.26 -33.79
CA ASP A 385 -4.07 -31.02 -34.41
C ASP A 385 -2.66 -30.46 -34.65
N MET A 386 -1.73 -31.29 -34.17
CA MET A 386 -0.32 -31.40 -34.53
C MET A 386 -0.13 -31.81 -36.00
N GLU A 387 0.80 -31.17 -36.70
CA GLU A 387 1.56 -31.88 -37.75
C GLU A 387 3.04 -31.44 -37.82
N LEU A 388 3.89 -32.44 -37.63
CA LEU A 388 5.27 -32.68 -38.04
C LEU A 388 6.38 -31.59 -37.97
N ALA A 389 7.37 -31.98 -37.16
CA ALA A 389 8.79 -31.65 -37.20
C ALA A 389 9.42 -31.46 -38.60
N LYS A 390 10.26 -30.43 -38.73
CA LYS A 390 11.60 -30.55 -39.33
C LYS A 390 12.63 -29.71 -38.59
N PHE A 391 13.60 -30.41 -38.01
CA PHE A 391 14.91 -29.90 -37.61
C PHE A 391 15.65 -29.31 -38.81
N VAL A 392 16.24 -28.13 -38.66
CA VAL A 392 17.44 -27.73 -39.41
C VAL A 392 18.44 -27.22 -38.38
N ALA A 393 19.52 -28.00 -38.21
CA ALA A 393 20.70 -27.63 -37.44
C ALA A 393 21.67 -26.82 -38.33
N PRO A 394 22.65 -26.10 -37.74
CA PRO A 394 23.35 -25.01 -38.41
C PRO A 394 24.55 -25.49 -39.23
N SER A 395 24.93 -24.67 -40.21
CA SER A 395 26.27 -24.59 -40.79
C SER A 395 26.62 -23.13 -40.98
#